data_AF-A0A8H7RF68-F1
#
_entry.id   AF-A0A8H7RF68-F1
#
_cell.length_a   1.000
_cell.length_b   1.000
_cell.length_c   1.000
_cell.angle_alpha   90.00
_cell.angle_beta   90.00
_cell.angle_gamma   90.00
#
_symmetry.space_group_name_H-M   'P 1'
#
loop_
_entity.id
_entity.type
_entity.pdbx_description
1 polymer ?
#
loop_
_entity_poly.entity_id
_entity_poly.type
_entity_poly.pdbx_seq_one_letter_code
_entity_poly.pdbx_strand_id
1 'polypeptide(L)'
;MMEVKQAFEYFGLLEQQFWKNLDKKSIEHVTFAGELKPEDMLLYGEFGFALLGLKPAVLVEFCDETINKLYLETVIEPVLFALKLKTLNYHIIKHVRTPESDLNGCIFIYQTEQSTLQELASILSNDRASQVTEENMAIILDYPGHLPNSEKEISSMLSVIYFHDRPNNKGLIALTSFAIQNIEREKALAHFKHYHSPTRLHHNRKKRGHVSAGHGRVGKHRKHPGGRGLAGGQHHHRINMDKYHPGYFGKVGMRQFHLKNNVNWRPVVNLDKIWTLAGEGVREQYKNTEKVPVIDALQKGYGKVLAKGTISQPVIVRTRFVSRLAEKKIKEAGGVVELIA
;
A
#
# COMPACT_ATOMS: atom_id res chain seq x y z
N MET A 1 24.94 2.55 -3.52
CA MET A 1 24.29 1.46 -2.75
C MET A 1 22.82 1.83 -2.56
N MET A 2 21.93 1.17 -3.28
CA MET A 2 20.49 1.43 -3.36
C MET A 2 19.73 0.78 -2.21
N GLU A 3 18.72 1.49 -1.68
CA GLU A 3 17.72 0.90 -0.78
C GLU A 3 16.76 0.00 -1.56
N VAL A 4 16.04 -0.90 -0.87
CA VAL A 4 15.19 -1.95 -1.47
C VAL A 4 14.24 -1.40 -2.56
N LYS A 5 13.55 -0.29 -2.30
CA LYS A 5 12.63 0.31 -3.26
C LYS A 5 13.34 0.77 -4.55
N GLN A 6 14.50 1.40 -4.42
CA GLN A 6 15.28 1.89 -5.56
C GLN A 6 15.83 0.73 -6.40
N ALA A 7 16.27 -0.35 -5.75
CA ALA A 7 16.73 -1.54 -6.44
C ALA A 7 15.61 -2.23 -7.25
N PHE A 8 14.39 -2.28 -6.72
CA PHE A 8 13.22 -2.79 -7.44
C PHE A 8 12.88 -1.94 -8.68
N GLU A 9 12.82 -0.61 -8.53
CA GLU A 9 12.57 0.30 -9.66
C GLU A 9 13.69 0.22 -10.71
N TYR A 10 14.94 0.05 -10.26
CA TYR A 10 16.09 -0.11 -11.14
C TYR A 10 16.05 -1.42 -11.93
N PHE A 11 15.70 -2.54 -11.28
CA PHE A 11 15.50 -3.82 -11.97
C PHE A 11 14.45 -3.71 -13.07
N GLY A 12 13.28 -3.14 -12.76
CA GLY A 12 12.21 -2.97 -13.75
C GLY A 12 12.64 -2.09 -14.95
N LEU A 13 13.49 -1.08 -14.71
CA LEU A 13 14.05 -0.26 -15.79
C LEU A 13 15.03 -1.04 -16.67
N LEU A 14 15.95 -1.80 -16.07
CA LEU A 14 16.93 -2.60 -16.81
C LEU A 14 16.26 -3.72 -17.60
N GLU A 15 15.26 -4.39 -17.02
CA GLU A 15 14.48 -5.42 -17.70
C GLU A 15 13.76 -4.85 -18.93
N GLN A 16 13.15 -3.65 -18.81
CA GLN A 16 12.56 -2.97 -19.96
C GLN A 16 13.59 -2.60 -21.04
N GLN A 17 14.83 -2.25 -20.64
CA GLN A 17 15.91 -1.96 -21.58
C GLN A 17 16.41 -3.22 -22.27
N PHE A 18 16.54 -4.33 -21.55
CA PHE A 18 16.90 -5.63 -22.09
C PHE A 18 15.98 -6.03 -23.25
N TRP A 19 14.66 -6.02 -23.02
CA TRP A 19 13.68 -6.37 -24.05
C TRP A 19 13.68 -5.42 -25.26
N LYS A 20 14.00 -4.13 -25.05
CA LYS A 20 14.10 -3.14 -26.14
C LYS A 20 15.36 -3.28 -26.98
N ASN A 21 16.44 -3.79 -26.39
CA ASN A 21 17.75 -3.88 -27.02
C ASN A 21 18.00 -5.25 -27.69
N LEU A 22 17.15 -6.24 -27.41
CA LEU A 22 17.18 -7.52 -28.12
C LEU A 22 16.81 -7.34 -29.59
N ASP A 23 17.51 -8.06 -30.47
CA ASP A 23 17.18 -8.09 -31.88
C ASP A 23 15.88 -8.85 -32.12
N LYS A 24 15.19 -8.50 -33.22
CA LYS A 24 13.88 -9.06 -33.54
C LYS A 24 13.89 -10.60 -33.64
N LYS A 25 15.00 -11.19 -34.10
CA LYS A 25 15.12 -12.63 -34.30
C LYS A 25 15.25 -13.35 -32.95
N SER A 26 16.03 -12.80 -32.03
CA SER A 26 16.11 -13.32 -30.65
C SER A 26 14.80 -13.14 -29.89
N ILE A 27 14.08 -12.03 -30.08
CA ILE A 27 12.74 -11.85 -29.48
C ILE A 27 11.80 -12.94 -29.99
N GLU A 28 11.68 -13.12 -31.30
CA GLU A 28 10.82 -14.17 -31.89
C GLU A 28 11.23 -15.57 -31.41
N HIS A 29 12.53 -15.84 -31.21
CA HIS A 29 12.99 -17.11 -30.70
C HIS A 29 12.59 -17.35 -29.24
N VAL A 30 12.80 -16.36 -28.38
CA VAL A 30 12.50 -16.43 -26.93
C VAL A 30 10.99 -16.45 -26.67
N THR A 31 10.20 -15.79 -27.52
CA THR A 31 8.74 -15.71 -27.37
C THR A 31 7.98 -16.80 -28.14
N PHE A 32 8.64 -17.93 -28.44
CA PHE A 32 8.05 -19.07 -29.15
C PHE A 32 7.39 -18.67 -30.47
N ALA A 33 8.17 -18.05 -31.37
CA ALA A 33 7.72 -17.52 -32.65
C ALA A 33 6.57 -16.48 -32.54
N GLY A 34 6.49 -15.78 -31.40
CA GLY A 34 5.48 -14.73 -31.16
C GLY A 34 4.18 -15.22 -30.53
N GLU A 35 4.13 -16.47 -30.04
CA GLU A 35 2.99 -16.97 -29.25
C GLU A 35 2.84 -16.19 -27.93
N LEU A 36 3.96 -15.75 -27.35
CA LEU A 36 3.99 -14.89 -26.16
C LEU A 36 4.46 -13.47 -26.52
N LYS A 37 4.09 -12.50 -25.69
CA LYS A 37 4.64 -11.14 -25.79
C LYS A 37 5.76 -10.94 -24.76
N PRO A 38 6.76 -10.07 -25.03
CA PRO A 38 7.77 -9.70 -24.04
C PRO A 38 7.17 -9.23 -22.71
N GLU A 39 6.03 -8.55 -22.74
CA GLU A 39 5.32 -8.10 -21.53
C GLU A 39 4.80 -9.24 -20.66
N ASP A 40 4.57 -10.41 -21.24
CA ASP A 40 4.10 -11.62 -20.54
C ASP A 40 5.27 -12.39 -19.88
N MET A 41 6.52 -12.07 -20.24
CA MET A 41 7.75 -12.73 -19.77
C MET A 41 8.57 -11.87 -18.79
N LEU A 42 7.95 -10.84 -18.19
CA LEU A 42 8.62 -9.95 -17.24
C LEU A 42 8.77 -10.60 -15.86
N LEU A 43 9.97 -10.53 -15.29
CA LEU A 43 10.34 -11.15 -14.01
C LEU A 43 10.47 -10.13 -12.87
N TYR A 44 10.32 -8.81 -13.12
CA TYR A 44 10.49 -7.80 -12.07
C TYR A 44 9.61 -8.02 -10.84
N GLY A 45 8.39 -8.53 -10.98
CA GLY A 45 7.52 -8.80 -9.84
C GLY A 45 8.00 -9.98 -8.99
N GLU A 46 8.41 -11.08 -9.62
CA GLU A 46 9.05 -12.23 -8.97
C GLU A 46 10.32 -11.81 -8.24
N PHE A 47 11.19 -11.06 -8.92
CA PHE A 47 12.37 -10.45 -8.31
C PHE A 47 12.00 -9.56 -7.11
N GLY A 48 10.94 -8.76 -7.22
CA GLY A 48 10.43 -7.92 -6.14
C GLY A 48 10.01 -8.72 -4.89
N PHE A 49 9.34 -9.87 -5.07
CA PHE A 49 8.97 -10.74 -3.96
C PHE A 49 10.21 -11.33 -3.27
N ALA A 50 11.19 -11.81 -4.02
CA ALA A 50 12.43 -12.32 -3.45
C ALA A 50 13.24 -11.21 -2.75
N LEU A 51 13.31 -10.02 -3.34
CA LEU A 51 13.99 -8.86 -2.78
C LEU A 51 13.39 -8.43 -1.43
N LEU A 52 12.07 -8.52 -1.28
CA LEU A 52 11.38 -8.22 -0.02
C LEU A 52 11.49 -9.36 1.03
N GLY A 53 12.09 -10.50 0.65
CA GLY A 53 12.16 -11.72 1.46
C GLY A 53 10.81 -12.40 1.62
N LEU A 54 9.89 -12.17 0.69
CA LEU A 54 8.58 -12.82 0.63
C LEU A 54 8.69 -14.18 -0.06
N LYS A 55 9.54 -14.29 -1.08
CA LYS A 55 9.92 -15.55 -1.73
C LYS A 55 11.36 -15.95 -1.42
N PRO A 56 11.66 -17.25 -1.30
CA PRO A 56 13.01 -17.74 -1.06
C PRO A 56 13.91 -17.67 -2.30
N ALA A 57 13.35 -17.86 -3.50
CA ALA A 57 14.11 -17.83 -4.75
C ALA A 57 13.26 -17.45 -5.98
N VAL A 58 13.95 -17.13 -7.09
CA VAL A 58 13.41 -16.89 -8.43
C VAL A 58 14.27 -17.64 -9.43
N LEU A 59 13.63 -18.38 -10.32
CA LEU A 59 14.27 -19.04 -11.46
C LEU A 59 14.10 -18.17 -12.71
N VAL A 60 15.20 -17.94 -13.42
CA VAL A 60 15.22 -17.30 -14.75
C VAL A 60 15.61 -18.36 -15.76
N GLU A 61 14.67 -18.71 -16.61
CA GLU A 61 14.78 -19.75 -17.63
C GLU A 61 14.29 -19.18 -18.97
N PHE A 62 15.21 -18.79 -19.84
CA PHE A 62 14.95 -18.58 -21.25
C PHE A 62 15.38 -19.82 -22.05
N CYS A 63 14.77 -20.01 -23.22
CA CYS A 63 15.03 -21.14 -24.13
C CYS A 63 16.47 -21.20 -24.70
N ASP A 64 17.30 -20.19 -24.44
CA ASP A 64 18.67 -20.07 -24.95
C ASP A 64 19.63 -19.62 -23.83
N GLU A 65 20.70 -20.39 -23.62
CA GLU A 65 21.74 -20.10 -22.62
C GLU A 65 22.44 -18.76 -22.88
N THR A 66 22.58 -18.36 -24.15
CA THR A 66 23.20 -17.07 -24.51
C THR A 66 22.35 -15.89 -24.03
N ILE A 67 21.02 -16.04 -24.11
CA ILE A 67 20.06 -15.05 -23.63
C ILE A 67 20.02 -15.02 -22.11
N ASN A 68 20.07 -16.19 -21.45
CA ASN A 68 20.24 -16.26 -20.00
C ASN A 68 21.47 -15.46 -19.56
N LYS A 69 22.64 -15.74 -20.15
CA LYS A 69 23.88 -15.03 -19.84
C LYS A 69 23.78 -13.51 -20.09
N LEU A 70 23.15 -13.10 -21.19
CA LEU A 70 22.95 -11.68 -21.48
C LEU A 70 22.04 -11.01 -20.42
N TYR A 71 20.96 -11.68 -20.00
CA TYR A 71 20.06 -11.18 -18.97
C TYR A 71 20.76 -11.07 -17.61
N LEU A 72 21.63 -12.03 -17.27
CA LEU A 72 22.48 -11.98 -16.07
C LEU A 72 23.34 -10.72 -16.04
N GLU A 73 24.10 -10.48 -17.11
CA GLU A 73 25.08 -9.39 -17.19
C GLU A 73 24.41 -8.00 -17.28
N THR A 74 23.26 -7.91 -17.95
CA THR A 74 22.61 -6.61 -18.23
C THR A 74 21.56 -6.21 -17.21
N VAL A 75 20.92 -7.18 -16.52
CA VAL A 75 19.82 -6.92 -15.58
C VAL A 75 20.17 -7.34 -14.17
N ILE A 76 20.53 -8.60 -13.94
CA ILE A 76 20.65 -9.17 -12.59
C ILE A 76 21.90 -8.65 -11.87
N GLU A 77 23.08 -8.79 -12.47
CA GLU A 77 24.36 -8.40 -11.83
C GLU A 77 24.41 -6.92 -11.47
N PRO A 78 24.00 -5.97 -12.34
CA PRO A 78 23.99 -4.55 -11.99
C PRO A 78 23.12 -4.24 -10.77
N VAL A 79 21.94 -4.88 -10.66
CA VAL A 79 21.02 -4.66 -9.54
C VAL A 79 21.57 -5.27 -8.25
N LEU A 80 22.07 -6.51 -8.30
CA LEU A 80 22.69 -7.19 -7.16
C LEU A 80 23.96 -6.45 -6.69
N PHE A 81 24.74 -5.89 -7.61
CA PHE A 81 25.89 -5.05 -7.27
C PHE A 81 25.46 -3.74 -6.60
N ALA A 82 24.43 -3.07 -7.13
CA ALA A 82 23.93 -1.80 -6.60
C ALA A 82 23.24 -1.93 -5.23
N LEU A 83 22.70 -3.10 -4.88
CA LEU A 83 21.99 -3.36 -3.63
C LEU A 83 22.86 -3.12 -2.39
N LYS A 84 22.34 -2.28 -1.47
CA LYS A 84 23.02 -1.90 -0.23
C LYS A 84 23.13 -3.05 0.76
N LEU A 85 22.03 -3.77 0.95
CA LEU A 85 21.99 -5.00 1.73
C LEU A 85 22.15 -6.15 0.75
N LYS A 86 23.19 -6.96 0.91
CA LYS A 86 23.46 -8.14 0.05
C LYS A 86 22.58 -9.32 0.44
N THR A 87 21.27 -9.08 0.47
CA THR A 87 20.25 -10.07 0.84
C THR A 87 20.08 -11.12 -0.25
N LEU A 88 20.18 -10.73 -1.52
CA LEU A 88 20.08 -11.65 -2.65
C LEU A 88 21.46 -12.03 -3.21
N ASN A 89 21.56 -13.26 -3.70
CA ASN A 89 22.68 -13.76 -4.51
C ASN A 89 22.15 -14.59 -5.69
N TYR A 90 23.01 -14.91 -6.65
CA TYR A 90 22.65 -15.76 -7.78
C TYR A 90 23.56 -16.99 -7.89
N HIS A 91 23.08 -18.00 -8.61
CA HIS A 91 23.81 -19.21 -9.00
C HIS A 91 23.41 -19.61 -10.41
N ILE A 92 24.38 -19.97 -11.25
CA ILE A 92 24.12 -20.54 -12.57
C ILE A 92 24.00 -22.04 -12.38
N ILE A 93 22.83 -22.58 -12.66
CA ILE A 93 22.52 -23.99 -12.41
C ILE A 93 23.36 -24.87 -13.33
N LYS A 94 23.97 -25.90 -12.73
CA LYS A 94 24.73 -26.94 -13.43
C LYS A 94 24.29 -28.31 -12.96
N HIS A 95 24.06 -29.20 -13.93
CA HIS A 95 23.69 -30.59 -13.75
C HIS A 95 22.40 -30.82 -12.95
N VAL A 96 21.40 -29.95 -13.08
CA VAL A 96 20.08 -30.14 -12.44
C VAL A 96 19.01 -30.35 -13.51
N ARG A 97 18.16 -31.36 -13.30
CA ARG A 97 17.04 -31.67 -14.18
C ARG A 97 15.77 -31.85 -13.39
N THR A 98 14.66 -31.41 -13.96
CA THR A 98 13.32 -31.80 -13.54
C THR A 98 12.74 -32.80 -14.56
N PRO A 99 11.61 -33.46 -14.26
CA PRO A 99 10.92 -34.29 -15.24
C PRO A 99 10.58 -33.55 -16.55
N GLU A 100 10.31 -32.24 -16.48
CA GLU A 100 9.86 -31.44 -17.63
C GLU A 100 10.99 -30.64 -18.31
N SER A 101 12.01 -30.17 -17.56
CA SER A 101 13.06 -29.28 -18.09
C SER A 101 14.48 -29.66 -17.67
N ASP A 102 15.44 -29.44 -18.58
CA ASP A 102 16.87 -29.42 -18.24
C ASP A 102 17.28 -28.00 -17.84
N LEU A 103 17.58 -27.78 -16.56
CA LEU A 103 17.81 -26.44 -16.00
C LEU A 103 19.26 -25.95 -16.15
N ASN A 104 20.08 -26.66 -16.92
CA ASN A 104 21.45 -26.27 -17.18
C ASN A 104 21.54 -24.88 -17.81
N GLY A 105 22.33 -23.98 -17.20
CA GLY A 105 22.50 -22.60 -17.68
C GLY A 105 21.39 -21.63 -17.25
N CYS A 106 20.36 -22.11 -16.55
CA CYS A 106 19.35 -21.24 -15.94
C CYS A 106 19.95 -20.47 -14.75
N ILE A 107 19.40 -19.29 -14.47
CA ILE A 107 19.89 -18.44 -13.38
C ILE A 107 18.94 -18.56 -12.20
N PHE A 108 19.53 -18.90 -11.06
CA PHE A 108 18.81 -19.09 -9.82
C PHE A 108 19.16 -17.97 -8.84
N ILE A 109 18.23 -17.04 -8.62
CA ILE A 109 18.37 -15.93 -7.68
C ILE A 109 17.76 -16.36 -6.35
N TYR A 110 18.49 -16.27 -5.25
CA TYR A 110 18.03 -16.74 -3.94
C TYR A 110 18.33 -15.78 -2.79
N GLN A 111 17.52 -15.88 -1.74
CA GLN A 111 17.63 -15.09 -0.52
C GLN A 111 18.64 -15.73 0.45
N THR A 112 19.74 -15.02 0.71
CA THR A 112 20.85 -15.51 1.56
C THR A 112 20.41 -15.76 3.01
N GLU A 113 19.49 -14.96 3.56
CA GLU A 113 18.97 -15.15 4.92
C GLU A 113 18.02 -16.36 5.05
N GLN A 114 17.41 -16.80 3.94
CA GLN A 114 16.48 -17.95 3.89
C GLN A 114 17.13 -19.22 3.30
N SER A 115 18.45 -19.20 3.03
CA SER A 115 19.26 -20.28 2.45
C SER A 115 19.37 -21.57 3.29
N THR A 116 18.54 -21.72 4.33
CA THR A 116 18.54 -22.87 5.25
C THR A 116 17.61 -24.01 4.80
N LEU A 117 16.90 -23.87 3.69
CA LEU A 117 16.16 -24.96 3.08
C LEU A 117 17.16 -26.00 2.53
N GLN A 118 17.14 -27.22 3.07
CA GLN A 118 17.96 -28.34 2.59
C GLN A 118 17.77 -28.58 1.08
N GLU A 119 16.59 -28.25 0.56
CA GLU A 119 16.20 -28.34 -0.84
C GLU A 119 16.99 -27.39 -1.77
N LEU A 120 17.50 -26.26 -1.26
CA LEU A 120 18.35 -25.35 -2.06
C LEU A 120 19.75 -25.93 -2.27
N ALA A 121 20.24 -26.76 -1.34
CA ALA A 121 21.58 -27.31 -1.41
C ALA A 121 21.80 -28.23 -2.62
N SER A 122 20.75 -28.94 -3.07
CA SER A 122 20.81 -29.76 -4.28
C SER A 122 20.93 -28.93 -5.55
N ILE A 123 20.31 -27.75 -5.61
CA ILE A 123 20.37 -26.85 -6.77
C ILE A 123 21.69 -26.09 -6.81
N LEU A 124 22.21 -25.67 -5.65
CA LEU A 124 23.44 -24.88 -5.53
C LEU A 124 24.73 -25.71 -5.66
N SER A 125 24.62 -27.04 -5.71
CA SER A 125 25.75 -27.96 -5.81
C SER A 125 26.14 -28.20 -7.28
N ASN A 126 27.36 -27.82 -7.65
CA ASN A 126 27.90 -28.03 -9.00
C ASN A 126 28.46 -29.44 -9.26
N ASP A 127 28.59 -30.29 -8.23
CA ASP A 127 29.47 -31.46 -8.30
C ASP A 127 28.79 -32.74 -8.79
N ARG A 128 27.44 -32.82 -8.76
CA ARG A 128 26.70 -34.04 -9.09
C ARG A 128 25.43 -33.72 -9.87
N ALA A 129 25.13 -34.57 -10.85
CA ALA A 129 23.82 -34.56 -11.50
C ALA A 129 22.75 -34.83 -10.44
N SER A 130 21.81 -33.90 -10.29
CA SER A 130 20.71 -33.99 -9.34
C SER A 130 19.38 -33.92 -10.09
N GLN A 131 18.45 -34.77 -9.70
CA GLN A 131 17.08 -34.73 -10.20
C GLN A 131 16.19 -34.15 -9.10
N VAL A 132 15.50 -33.06 -9.41
CA VAL A 132 14.57 -32.38 -8.49
C VAL A 132 13.16 -32.61 -9.02
N THR A 133 12.23 -33.00 -8.15
CA THR A 133 10.82 -33.18 -8.56
C THR A 133 10.14 -31.82 -8.73
N GLU A 134 9.06 -31.78 -9.52
CA GLU A 134 8.30 -30.54 -9.75
C GLU A 134 7.68 -30.01 -8.46
N GLU A 135 7.27 -30.89 -7.54
CA GLU A 135 6.75 -30.46 -6.23
C GLU A 135 7.82 -29.77 -5.40
N ASN A 136 9.05 -30.29 -5.43
CA ASN A 136 10.17 -29.67 -4.72
C ASN A 136 10.55 -28.34 -5.36
N MET A 137 10.53 -28.24 -6.69
CA MET A 137 10.77 -26.98 -7.39
C MET A 137 9.70 -25.94 -7.07
N ALA A 138 8.42 -26.34 -7.02
CA ALA A 138 7.33 -25.46 -6.62
C ALA A 138 7.48 -24.97 -5.17
N ILE A 139 7.95 -25.83 -4.25
CA ILE A 139 8.27 -25.42 -2.87
C ILE A 139 9.43 -24.41 -2.85
N ILE A 140 10.48 -24.66 -3.62
CA ILE A 140 11.66 -23.80 -3.71
C ILE A 140 11.33 -22.43 -4.30
N LEU A 141 10.38 -22.33 -5.23
CA LEU A 141 9.94 -21.08 -5.86
C LEU A 141 8.73 -20.44 -5.15
N ASP A 142 8.25 -21.08 -4.08
CA ASP A 142 7.06 -20.71 -3.31
C ASP A 142 5.83 -20.53 -4.23
N TYR A 143 5.63 -21.50 -5.13
CA TYR A 143 4.49 -21.58 -6.03
C TYR A 143 3.34 -22.36 -5.37
N PRO A 144 2.14 -21.77 -5.23
CA PRO A 144 1.06 -22.39 -4.46
C PRO A 144 0.34 -23.55 -5.17
N GLY A 145 0.45 -23.64 -6.49
CA GLY A 145 -0.17 -24.69 -7.32
C GLY A 145 0.82 -25.72 -7.83
N HIS A 146 0.31 -26.87 -8.28
CA HIS A 146 1.10 -27.91 -8.95
C HIS A 146 0.97 -27.81 -10.48
N LEU A 147 1.96 -28.35 -11.18
CA LEU A 147 1.92 -28.48 -12.63
C LEU A 147 0.86 -29.51 -13.04
N PRO A 148 0.19 -29.32 -14.20
CA PRO A 148 -0.81 -30.26 -14.68
C PRO A 148 -0.15 -31.59 -15.07
N ASN A 149 -0.73 -32.70 -14.61
CA ASN A 149 -0.26 -34.05 -14.94
C ASN A 149 -0.88 -34.59 -16.25
N SER A 150 -1.88 -33.90 -16.80
CA SER A 150 -2.56 -34.29 -18.04
C SER A 150 -3.15 -33.09 -18.80
N GLU A 151 -3.33 -33.22 -20.12
CA GLU A 151 -3.94 -32.17 -20.96
C GLU A 151 -5.35 -31.76 -20.50
N LYS A 152 -6.09 -32.68 -19.89
CA LYS A 152 -7.42 -32.40 -19.33
C LYS A 152 -7.35 -31.39 -18.18
N GLU A 153 -6.31 -31.47 -17.36
CA GLU A 153 -6.10 -30.57 -16.24
C GLU A 153 -5.80 -29.14 -16.72
N ILE A 154 -5.04 -28.98 -17.80
CA ILE A 154 -4.71 -27.68 -18.41
C ILE A 154 -5.99 -26.88 -18.70
N SER A 155 -7.00 -27.53 -19.28
CA SER A 155 -8.27 -26.89 -19.64
C SER A 155 -9.09 -26.37 -18.46
N SER A 156 -8.80 -26.87 -17.25
CA SER A 156 -9.52 -26.56 -16.01
C SER A 156 -8.74 -25.65 -15.05
N MET A 157 -7.51 -25.27 -15.41
CA MET A 157 -6.67 -24.39 -14.59
C MET A 157 -7.22 -22.96 -14.60
N LEU A 158 -7.03 -22.28 -13.47
CA LEU A 158 -7.32 -20.88 -13.28
C LEU A 158 -6.03 -20.07 -13.28
N SER A 159 -6.03 -18.91 -13.94
CA SER A 159 -4.97 -17.91 -13.78
C SER A 159 -5.29 -17.00 -12.60
N VAL A 160 -4.36 -16.90 -11.64
CA VAL A 160 -4.43 -15.98 -10.51
C VAL A 160 -3.36 -14.93 -10.67
N ILE A 161 -3.78 -13.67 -10.78
CA ILE A 161 -2.88 -12.53 -10.98
C ILE A 161 -2.81 -11.72 -9.68
N TYR A 162 -1.59 -11.44 -9.22
CA TYR A 162 -1.35 -10.55 -8.11
C TYR A 162 -1.15 -9.12 -8.61
N PHE A 163 -2.10 -8.25 -8.31
CA PHE A 163 -2.03 -6.84 -8.67
C PHE A 163 -1.47 -5.97 -7.54
N HIS A 164 -0.74 -4.92 -7.91
CA HIS A 164 -0.32 -3.85 -7.03
C HIS A 164 -0.81 -2.50 -7.53
N ASP A 165 -1.21 -1.63 -6.60
CA ASP A 165 -1.66 -0.28 -6.93
C ASP A 165 -0.49 0.57 -7.45
N ARG A 166 -0.69 1.25 -8.57
CA ARG A 166 0.23 2.30 -8.97
C ARG A 166 0.15 3.46 -7.98
N PRO A 167 1.30 4.02 -7.54
CA PRO A 167 1.28 5.31 -6.90
C PRO A 167 0.58 6.33 -7.81
N ASN A 168 -0.24 7.20 -7.22
CA ASN A 168 -1.02 8.26 -7.89
C ASN A 168 -2.24 7.79 -8.71
N ASN A 169 -2.95 6.74 -8.29
CA ASN A 169 -4.25 6.30 -8.86
C ASN A 169 -4.23 5.98 -10.37
N LYS A 170 -3.07 5.58 -10.92
CA LYS A 170 -2.91 5.24 -12.35
C LYS A 170 -3.33 3.81 -12.73
N GLY A 171 -4.16 3.16 -11.90
CA GLY A 171 -4.64 1.78 -12.10
C GLY A 171 -3.76 0.71 -11.43
N LEU A 172 -4.09 -0.56 -11.72
CA LEU A 172 -3.42 -1.75 -11.20
C LEU A 172 -2.26 -2.17 -12.11
N ILE A 173 -1.16 -2.66 -11.52
CA ILE A 173 -0.06 -3.36 -12.21
C ILE A 173 -0.12 -4.83 -11.83
N ALA A 174 -0.13 -5.72 -12.82
CA ALA A 174 0.11 -7.15 -12.58
C ALA A 174 1.60 -7.34 -12.23
N LEU A 175 1.89 -7.85 -11.02
CA LEU A 175 3.25 -8.16 -10.59
C LEU A 175 3.63 -9.61 -10.90
N THR A 176 2.72 -10.56 -10.69
CA THR A 176 2.94 -11.97 -11.06
C THR A 176 1.61 -12.65 -11.36
N SER A 177 1.67 -13.75 -12.10
CA SER A 177 0.53 -14.62 -12.36
C SER A 177 0.92 -16.08 -12.10
N PHE A 178 -0.02 -16.88 -11.59
CA PHE A 178 0.13 -18.33 -11.43
C PHE A 178 -1.02 -19.05 -12.09
N ALA A 179 -0.74 -20.20 -12.70
CA ALA A 179 -1.76 -21.18 -13.03
C ALA A 179 -1.97 -22.10 -11.82
N ILE A 180 -3.22 -22.34 -11.43
CA ILE A 180 -3.57 -23.24 -10.33
C ILE A 180 -4.77 -24.10 -10.72
N GLN A 181 -4.92 -25.25 -10.08
CA GLN A 181 -6.19 -25.99 -10.19
C GLN A 181 -7.32 -25.27 -9.45
N ASN A 182 -8.56 -25.43 -9.91
CA ASN A 182 -9.71 -24.80 -9.26
C ASN A 182 -9.84 -25.20 -7.77
N ILE A 183 -9.48 -26.45 -7.43
CA ILE A 183 -9.49 -26.95 -6.06
C ILE A 183 -8.48 -26.24 -5.13
N GLU A 184 -7.44 -25.63 -5.70
CA GLU A 184 -6.35 -24.96 -4.97
C GLU A 184 -6.60 -23.46 -4.79
N ARG A 185 -7.73 -22.94 -5.26
CA ARG A 185 -8.07 -21.51 -5.20
C ARG A 185 -7.93 -20.91 -3.81
N GLU A 186 -8.44 -21.59 -2.79
CA GLU A 186 -8.37 -21.10 -1.40
C GLU A 186 -6.94 -21.10 -0.86
N LYS A 187 -6.14 -22.12 -1.21
CA LYS A 187 -4.73 -22.22 -0.84
C LYS A 187 -3.92 -21.08 -1.46
N ALA A 188 -4.12 -20.79 -2.74
CA ALA A 188 -3.46 -19.67 -3.43
C ALA A 188 -3.84 -18.30 -2.83
N LEU A 189 -5.13 -18.09 -2.53
CA LEU A 189 -5.58 -16.87 -1.85
C LEU A 189 -4.97 -16.71 -0.45
N ALA A 190 -4.84 -17.81 0.31
CA ALA A 190 -4.20 -17.80 1.62
C ALA A 190 -2.70 -17.50 1.53
N HIS A 191 -2.00 -18.06 0.54
CA HIS A 191 -0.60 -17.79 0.25
C HIS A 191 -0.35 -16.28 0.05
N PHE A 192 -1.10 -15.62 -0.84
CA PHE A 192 -0.93 -14.18 -1.07
C PHE A 192 -1.37 -13.28 0.11
N LYS A 193 -2.35 -13.73 0.91
CA LYS A 193 -2.72 -13.05 2.15
C LYS A 193 -1.57 -13.05 3.17
N HIS A 194 -0.69 -14.04 3.14
CA HIS A 194 0.48 -14.07 4.02
C HIS A 194 1.41 -12.86 3.78
N TYR A 195 1.60 -12.46 2.52
CA TYR A 195 2.42 -11.29 2.16
C TYR A 195 1.88 -9.97 2.73
N HIS A 196 0.56 -9.88 2.95
CA HIS A 196 -0.08 -8.72 3.56
C HIS A 196 -0.01 -8.71 5.09
N SER A 197 0.49 -9.78 5.73
CA SER A 197 0.48 -9.89 7.18
C SER A 197 1.48 -8.92 7.82
N PRO A 198 1.04 -7.89 8.58
CA PRO A 198 1.93 -6.92 9.22
C PRO A 198 2.74 -7.54 10.37
N THR A 199 2.55 -8.84 10.66
CA THR A 199 3.25 -9.57 11.72
C THR A 199 4.77 -9.59 11.54
N ARG A 200 5.28 -9.45 10.30
CA ARG A 200 6.73 -9.28 10.03
C ARG A 200 7.27 -7.93 10.51
N LEU A 201 6.47 -6.88 10.41
CA LEU A 201 6.85 -5.51 10.82
C LEU A 201 6.57 -5.24 12.30
N HIS A 202 5.83 -6.12 12.99
CA HIS A 202 5.51 -5.96 14.39
C HIS A 202 6.78 -5.88 15.26
N HIS A 203 6.84 -4.89 16.16
CA HIS A 203 8.03 -4.64 17.00
C HIS A 203 8.50 -5.87 17.80
N ASN A 204 7.58 -6.80 18.11
CA ASN A 204 7.93 -8.07 18.76
C ASN A 204 8.91 -8.92 17.95
N ARG A 205 8.92 -8.82 16.60
CA ARG A 205 9.88 -9.55 15.75
C ARG A 205 11.32 -9.16 16.07
N LYS A 206 11.60 -7.85 16.20
CA LYS A 206 12.92 -7.33 16.60
C LYS A 206 13.35 -7.74 18.00
N LYS A 207 12.38 -8.08 18.86
CA LYS A 207 12.61 -8.44 20.26
C LYS A 207 12.69 -9.94 20.51
N ARG A 208 12.55 -10.79 19.48
CA ARG A 208 12.76 -12.24 19.62
C ARG A 208 14.19 -12.51 20.08
N GLY A 209 14.37 -13.42 21.05
CA GLY A 209 15.65 -13.66 21.72
C GLY A 209 15.93 -12.77 22.93
N HIS A 210 15.24 -11.63 23.09
CA HIS A 210 15.36 -10.82 24.29
C HIS A 210 14.43 -11.32 25.40
N VAL A 211 15.01 -11.75 26.53
CA VAL A 211 14.32 -12.39 27.67
C VAL A 211 13.03 -11.69 28.13
N SER A 212 12.99 -10.35 28.17
CA SER A 212 11.82 -9.58 28.65
C SER A 212 11.10 -8.81 27.55
N ALA A 213 11.50 -8.97 26.27
CA ALA A 213 10.96 -8.25 25.13
C ALA A 213 10.76 -6.73 25.38
N GLY A 214 11.70 -6.10 26.08
CA GLY A 214 11.67 -4.66 26.41
C GLY A 214 10.66 -4.22 27.48
N HIS A 215 10.11 -5.13 28.29
CA HIS A 215 9.27 -4.79 29.46
C HIS A 215 10.04 -4.75 30.80
N GLY A 216 11.37 -4.87 30.75
CA GLY A 216 12.25 -4.86 31.94
C GLY A 216 12.30 -6.19 32.70
N ARG A 217 13.47 -6.51 33.28
CA ARG A 217 13.69 -7.76 34.03
C ARG A 217 13.13 -7.72 35.46
N VAL A 218 13.22 -6.56 36.12
CA VAL A 218 12.83 -6.37 37.53
C VAL A 218 11.31 -6.17 37.67
N GLY A 219 10.76 -5.13 37.04
CA GLY A 219 9.33 -4.81 37.15
C GLY A 219 8.39 -5.85 36.53
N LYS A 220 8.86 -6.56 35.48
CA LYS A 220 8.14 -7.52 34.64
C LYS A 220 6.83 -6.97 34.04
N HIS A 221 6.40 -7.53 32.91
CA HIS A 221 5.08 -7.22 32.38
C HIS A 221 4.02 -8.08 33.08
N ARG A 222 3.11 -7.43 33.81
CA ARG A 222 1.97 -8.09 34.49
C ARG A 222 0.65 -7.48 34.04
N LYS A 223 -0.42 -8.28 34.10
CA LYS A 223 -1.76 -7.82 33.70
C LYS A 223 -2.29 -6.81 34.71
N HIS A 224 -2.48 -5.56 34.27
CA HIS A 224 -3.19 -4.48 34.96
C HIS A 224 -2.69 -4.13 36.39
N PRO A 225 -1.40 -3.80 36.58
CA PRO A 225 -0.85 -3.52 37.91
C PRO A 225 -1.46 -2.29 38.61
N GLY A 226 -1.98 -1.32 37.85
CA GLY A 226 -2.65 -0.12 38.36
C GLY A 226 -4.19 -0.18 38.31
N GLY A 227 -4.77 -1.36 38.07
CA GLY A 227 -6.21 -1.52 37.81
C GLY A 227 -6.55 -1.49 36.31
N ARG A 228 -7.84 -1.66 35.99
CA ARG A 228 -8.36 -1.71 34.62
C ARG A 228 -9.04 -0.41 34.23
N GLY A 229 -8.87 0.02 32.98
CA GLY A 229 -9.52 1.23 32.46
C GLY A 229 -9.08 2.50 33.21
N LEU A 230 -10.05 3.37 33.53
CA LEU A 230 -9.82 4.64 34.24
C LEU A 230 -9.93 4.52 35.78
N ALA A 231 -9.80 3.30 36.32
CA ALA A 231 -9.82 3.08 37.76
C ALA A 231 -8.68 3.84 38.48
N GLY A 232 -8.94 4.23 39.73
CA GLY A 232 -7.97 4.95 40.55
C GLY A 232 -7.83 6.45 40.25
N GLY A 233 -8.69 7.02 39.39
CA GLY A 233 -8.58 8.41 38.95
C GLY A 233 -8.64 9.47 40.06
N GLN A 234 -9.23 9.17 41.23
CA GLN A 234 -9.18 10.03 42.43
C GLN A 234 -8.24 9.49 43.52
N HIS A 235 -7.61 8.34 43.28
CA HIS A 235 -6.75 7.64 44.22
C HIS A 235 -5.30 7.64 43.68
N HIS A 236 -4.79 6.48 43.29
CA HIS A 236 -3.40 6.30 42.84
C HIS A 236 -3.11 6.86 41.43
N HIS A 237 -4.11 7.21 40.63
CA HIS A 237 -3.96 7.92 39.34
C HIS A 237 -4.38 9.40 39.40
N ARG A 238 -4.63 9.95 40.60
CA ARG A 238 -5.06 11.33 40.80
C ARG A 238 -4.15 12.36 40.12
N ILE A 239 -2.84 12.23 40.29
CA ILE A 239 -1.86 13.16 39.69
C ILE A 239 -2.02 13.21 38.16
N ASN A 240 -2.26 12.07 37.51
CA ASN A 240 -2.47 12.01 36.07
C ASN A 240 -3.77 12.69 35.65
N MET A 241 -4.86 12.45 36.39
CA MET A 241 -6.17 13.04 36.11
C MET A 241 -6.18 14.54 36.33
N ASP A 242 -5.65 15.03 37.45
CA ASP A 242 -5.64 16.46 37.76
C ASP A 242 -4.74 17.24 36.79
N LYS A 243 -3.64 16.62 36.34
CA LYS A 243 -2.69 17.26 35.42
C LYS A 243 -3.20 17.33 33.97
N TYR A 244 -3.75 16.25 33.45
CA TYR A 244 -4.09 16.14 32.02
C TYR A 244 -5.59 16.19 31.71
N HIS A 245 -6.43 15.93 32.71
CA HIS A 245 -7.89 15.90 32.58
C HIS A 245 -8.60 16.74 33.66
N PRO A 246 -8.23 18.03 33.84
CA PRO A 246 -8.90 18.89 34.80
C PRO A 246 -10.39 19.03 34.45
N GLY A 247 -11.26 19.01 35.47
CA GLY A 247 -12.71 19.09 35.29
C GLY A 247 -13.40 17.78 34.93
N TYR A 248 -12.66 16.66 34.87
CA TYR A 248 -13.27 15.34 34.64
C TYR A 248 -14.22 14.91 35.76
N PHE A 249 -13.83 15.17 37.02
CA PHE A 249 -14.66 14.87 38.18
C PHE A 249 -15.52 16.08 38.58
N GLY A 250 -16.82 15.86 38.72
CA GLY A 250 -17.77 16.87 39.17
C GLY A 250 -19.11 16.76 38.46
N LYS A 251 -20.03 17.67 38.80
CA LYS A 251 -21.30 17.86 38.11
C LYS A 251 -21.46 19.37 37.86
N VAL A 252 -21.72 19.76 36.62
CA VAL A 252 -21.87 21.17 36.22
C VAL A 252 -23.06 21.32 35.29
N GLY A 253 -23.88 22.35 35.51
CA GLY A 253 -24.99 22.74 34.64
C GLY A 253 -26.31 22.02 34.89
N MET A 254 -27.37 22.53 34.24
CA MET A 254 -28.72 21.94 34.27
C MET A 254 -28.80 20.75 33.29
N ARG A 255 -29.58 19.72 33.66
CA ARG A 255 -29.78 18.55 32.80
C ARG A 255 -30.90 18.78 31.79
N GLN A 256 -30.61 18.59 30.50
CA GLN A 256 -31.64 18.52 29.46
C GLN A 256 -31.93 17.06 29.13
N PHE A 257 -33.08 16.56 29.59
CA PHE A 257 -33.55 15.23 29.22
C PHE A 257 -34.06 15.24 27.78
N HIS A 258 -33.80 14.16 27.04
CA HIS A 258 -34.18 14.01 25.63
C HIS A 258 -33.72 15.18 24.74
N LEU A 259 -32.41 15.43 24.72
CA LEU A 259 -31.78 16.45 23.87
C LEU A 259 -32.02 16.13 22.38
N LYS A 260 -32.80 16.98 21.70
CA LYS A 260 -33.06 16.89 20.25
C LYS A 260 -32.07 17.75 19.47
N ASN A 261 -30.93 17.18 19.07
CA ASN A 261 -29.87 17.90 18.35
C ASN A 261 -30.34 18.56 17.05
N ASN A 262 -31.32 17.99 16.35
CA ASN A 262 -31.85 18.53 15.10
C ASN A 262 -32.51 19.91 15.28
N VAL A 263 -33.18 20.15 16.42
CA VAL A 263 -33.78 21.46 16.74
C VAL A 263 -32.70 22.51 17.00
N ASN A 264 -31.59 22.09 17.59
CA ASN A 264 -30.43 22.94 17.88
C ASN A 264 -29.45 23.05 16.71
N TRP A 265 -29.78 22.48 15.54
CA TRP A 265 -28.91 22.51 14.38
C TRP A 265 -28.70 23.95 13.91
N ARG A 266 -27.47 24.44 14.08
CA ARG A 266 -27.09 25.80 13.71
C ARG A 266 -25.60 25.90 13.35
N PRO A 267 -25.14 25.26 12.26
CA PRO A 267 -23.78 25.44 11.78
C PRO A 267 -23.53 26.90 11.43
N VAL A 268 -22.31 27.35 11.67
CA VAL A 268 -21.93 28.76 11.59
C VAL A 268 -20.98 29.00 10.42
N VAL A 269 -21.24 30.06 9.65
CA VAL A 269 -20.27 30.63 8.70
C VAL A 269 -19.94 32.07 9.10
N ASN A 270 -18.70 32.48 8.86
CA ASN A 270 -18.22 33.84 9.10
C ASN A 270 -18.06 34.58 7.77
N LEU A 271 -18.19 35.92 7.79
CA LEU A 271 -18.06 36.80 6.61
C LEU A 271 -16.81 36.54 5.75
N ASP A 272 -15.69 36.14 6.37
CA ASP A 272 -14.46 35.76 5.67
C ASP A 272 -14.65 34.65 4.61
N LYS A 273 -15.59 33.73 4.84
CA LYS A 273 -15.88 32.57 3.98
C LYS A 273 -17.12 32.72 3.12
N ILE A 274 -17.81 33.87 3.14
CA ILE A 274 -19.06 34.08 2.38
C ILE A 274 -18.80 33.92 0.88
N TRP A 275 -17.70 34.47 0.36
CA TRP A 275 -17.35 34.36 -1.06
C TRP A 275 -16.98 32.93 -1.48
N THR A 276 -16.46 32.12 -0.56
CA THR A 276 -16.24 30.68 -0.82
C THR A 276 -17.56 29.94 -1.02
N LEU A 277 -18.65 30.38 -0.36
CA LEU A 277 -19.98 29.78 -0.56
C LEU A 277 -20.60 30.13 -1.92
N ALA A 278 -20.21 31.26 -2.50
CA ALA A 278 -20.69 31.71 -3.81
C ALA A 278 -20.18 30.82 -4.96
N GLY A 279 -18.98 30.24 -4.81
CA GLY A 279 -18.29 29.50 -5.87
C GLY A 279 -17.17 30.33 -6.52
N GLU A 280 -16.28 29.65 -7.24
CA GLU A 280 -15.15 30.27 -7.92
C GLU A 280 -15.62 31.21 -9.06
N GLY A 281 -14.95 32.34 -9.25
CA GLY A 281 -15.26 33.32 -10.29
C GLY A 281 -16.47 34.23 -10.03
N VAL A 282 -17.41 33.85 -9.15
CA VAL A 282 -18.60 34.67 -8.86
C VAL A 282 -18.21 36.04 -8.29
N ARG A 283 -17.20 36.10 -7.42
CA ARG A 283 -16.73 37.37 -6.86
C ARG A 283 -16.22 38.36 -7.91
N GLU A 284 -15.60 37.85 -8.97
CA GLU A 284 -15.03 38.65 -10.06
C GLU A 284 -16.09 39.07 -11.06
N GLN A 285 -17.02 38.17 -11.38
CA GLN A 285 -18.16 38.43 -12.27
C GLN A 285 -19.01 39.62 -11.80
N TYR A 286 -19.21 39.77 -10.49
CA TYR A 286 -20.07 40.80 -9.91
C TYR A 286 -19.30 42.04 -9.40
N LYS A 287 -18.02 42.21 -9.77
CA LYS A 287 -17.20 43.33 -9.26
C LYS A 287 -17.62 44.70 -9.80
N ASN A 288 -18.10 44.77 -11.04
CA ASN A 288 -18.41 46.01 -11.76
C ASN A 288 -19.85 46.03 -12.32
N THR A 289 -20.74 45.24 -11.73
CA THR A 289 -22.15 45.12 -12.18
C THR A 289 -23.07 45.75 -11.15
N GLU A 290 -24.17 46.37 -11.58
CA GLU A 290 -25.21 46.88 -10.67
C GLU A 290 -25.95 45.76 -9.92
N LYS A 291 -25.90 44.53 -10.45
CA LYS A 291 -26.51 43.35 -9.83
C LYS A 291 -25.64 42.87 -8.67
N VAL A 292 -26.28 42.50 -7.56
CA VAL A 292 -25.62 42.00 -6.34
C VAL A 292 -25.85 40.48 -6.22
N PRO A 293 -24.81 39.69 -5.92
CA PRO A 293 -24.97 38.24 -5.82
C PRO A 293 -25.76 37.85 -4.56
N VAL A 294 -26.66 36.88 -4.73
CA VAL A 294 -27.43 36.26 -3.65
C VAL A 294 -26.71 35.00 -3.19
N ILE A 295 -26.28 34.99 -1.93
CA ILE A 295 -25.59 33.85 -1.32
C ILE A 295 -26.51 33.24 -0.26
N ASP A 296 -27.04 32.07 -0.59
CA ASP A 296 -27.88 31.29 0.33
C ASP A 296 -27.03 30.42 1.24
N ALA A 297 -26.83 30.88 2.48
CA ALA A 297 -26.05 30.16 3.47
C ALA A 297 -26.75 28.87 3.89
N LEU A 298 -28.10 28.86 3.93
CA LEU A 298 -28.88 27.71 4.38
C LEU A 298 -28.81 26.57 3.37
N GLN A 299 -28.95 26.87 2.09
CA GLN A 299 -28.80 25.89 1.01
C GLN A 299 -27.40 25.26 1.00
N LYS A 300 -26.38 26.01 1.45
CA LYS A 300 -25.01 25.53 1.62
C LYS A 300 -24.75 24.86 2.98
N GLY A 301 -25.78 24.63 3.79
CA GLY A 301 -25.69 23.88 5.05
C GLY A 301 -25.35 24.72 6.29
N TYR A 302 -25.44 26.05 6.22
CA TYR A 302 -25.14 26.95 7.33
C TYR A 302 -26.40 27.65 7.87
N GLY A 303 -26.67 27.45 9.16
CA GLY A 303 -27.82 28.04 9.83
C GLY A 303 -27.59 29.45 10.37
N LYS A 304 -26.33 29.87 10.59
CA LYS A 304 -26.03 31.19 11.18
C LYS A 304 -24.82 31.88 10.56
N VAL A 305 -24.92 33.19 10.34
CA VAL A 305 -23.83 34.05 9.87
C VAL A 305 -23.26 34.91 11.00
N LEU A 306 -21.93 34.87 11.16
CA LEU A 306 -21.14 35.62 12.15
C LEU A 306 -20.16 36.60 11.48
N ALA A 307 -19.64 37.55 12.27
CA ALA A 307 -19.01 38.78 11.77
C ALA A 307 -17.47 38.76 11.62
N LYS A 308 -16.82 37.60 11.74
CA LYS A 308 -15.37 37.51 11.57
C LYS A 308 -15.00 37.74 10.09
N GLY A 309 -13.99 38.57 9.85
CA GLY A 309 -13.59 38.99 8.50
C GLY A 309 -14.17 40.34 8.07
N THR A 310 -13.86 40.72 6.84
CA THR A 310 -14.33 41.93 6.18
C THR A 310 -15.04 41.55 4.88
N ILE A 311 -16.04 42.35 4.52
CA ILE A 311 -16.78 42.20 3.26
C ILE A 311 -16.66 43.53 2.54
N SER A 312 -16.07 43.51 1.34
CA SER A 312 -15.71 44.72 0.59
C SER A 312 -16.65 45.01 -0.58
N GLN A 313 -17.45 44.03 -0.97
CA GLN A 313 -18.40 44.11 -2.08
C GLN A 313 -19.80 43.84 -1.52
N PRO A 314 -20.84 44.50 -2.03
CA PRO A 314 -22.21 44.27 -1.61
C PRO A 314 -22.61 42.82 -1.91
N VAL A 315 -23.36 42.20 -0.99
CA VAL A 315 -23.88 40.83 -1.10
C VAL A 315 -25.24 40.76 -0.44
N ILE A 316 -26.17 40.00 -1.03
CA ILE A 316 -27.42 39.61 -0.39
C ILE A 316 -27.21 38.25 0.27
N VAL A 317 -27.26 38.19 1.60
CA VAL A 317 -27.02 36.96 2.37
C VAL A 317 -28.34 36.41 2.90
N ARG A 318 -28.74 35.22 2.45
CA ARG A 318 -29.94 34.52 2.94
C ARG A 318 -29.54 33.55 4.05
N THR A 319 -30.10 33.69 5.24
CA THR A 319 -29.77 32.83 6.39
C THR A 319 -30.90 32.78 7.43
N ARG A 320 -30.92 31.77 8.30
CA ARG A 320 -31.91 31.68 9.40
C ARG A 320 -31.57 32.60 10.57
N PHE A 321 -30.27 32.78 10.85
CA PHE A 321 -29.80 33.59 11.96
C PHE A 321 -28.59 34.44 11.55
N VAL A 322 -28.55 35.68 12.01
CA VAL A 322 -27.41 36.59 11.79
C VAL A 322 -27.00 37.23 13.12
N SER A 323 -25.70 37.45 13.33
CA SER A 323 -25.26 38.29 14.45
C SER A 323 -25.42 39.78 14.14
N ARG A 324 -25.75 40.60 15.14
CA ARG A 324 -25.91 42.06 14.99
C ARG A 324 -24.71 42.74 14.30
N LEU A 325 -23.49 42.30 14.63
CA LEU A 325 -22.26 42.84 14.05
C LEU A 325 -22.09 42.41 12.58
N ALA A 326 -22.50 41.18 12.23
CA ALA A 326 -22.43 40.71 10.84
C ALA A 326 -23.42 41.47 9.96
N GLU A 327 -24.64 41.68 10.46
CA GLU A 327 -25.66 42.47 9.79
C GLU A 327 -25.19 43.91 9.55
N LYS A 328 -24.61 44.55 10.58
CA LYS A 328 -24.02 45.90 10.46
C LYS A 328 -22.96 45.96 9.35
N LYS A 329 -22.01 45.03 9.33
CA LYS A 329 -20.95 44.98 8.31
C LYS A 329 -21.47 44.72 6.90
N ILE A 330 -22.47 43.85 6.74
CA ILE A 330 -23.09 43.58 5.44
C ILE A 330 -23.77 44.84 4.92
N LYS A 331 -24.53 45.54 5.78
CA LYS A 331 -25.19 46.81 5.45
C LYS A 331 -24.19 47.92 5.10
N GLU A 332 -23.10 48.05 5.85
CA GLU A 332 -22.01 49.02 5.57
C GLU A 332 -21.33 48.76 4.22
N ALA A 333 -21.24 47.51 3.79
CA ALA A 333 -20.74 47.15 2.46
C ALA A 333 -21.78 47.31 1.34
N GLY A 334 -22.97 47.82 1.63
CA GLY A 334 -24.07 48.00 0.67
C GLY A 334 -24.85 46.71 0.38
N GLY A 335 -24.65 45.65 1.17
CA GLY A 335 -25.38 44.39 1.09
C GLY A 335 -26.65 44.38 1.95
N VAL A 336 -27.42 43.30 1.81
CA VAL A 336 -28.67 43.09 2.57
C VAL A 336 -28.66 41.69 3.18
N VAL A 337 -29.27 41.55 4.37
CA VAL A 337 -29.50 40.23 4.99
C VAL A 337 -30.97 39.89 4.85
N GLU A 338 -31.27 38.73 4.29
CA GLU A 338 -32.60 38.18 4.19
C GLU A 338 -32.75 37.00 5.17
N LEU A 339 -33.71 37.11 6.07
CA LEU A 339 -34.04 36.02 6.98
C LEU A 339 -34.96 35.01 6.29
N ILE A 340 -34.53 33.75 6.28
CA ILE A 340 -35.28 32.63 5.69
C ILE A 340 -35.58 31.57 6.74
N ALA A 341 -36.72 30.88 6.61
CA ALA A 341 -37.24 29.95 7.61
C ALA A 341 -36.57 28.58 7.57
#